data_AF-A0A1G0JS21-F1
#
_entry.id   AF-A0A1G0JS21-F1
#
_cell.length_a   1.000
_cell.length_b   1.000
_cell.length_c   1.000
_cell.angle_alpha   90.00
_cell.angle_beta   90.00
_cell.angle_gamma   90.00
#
_symmetry.space_group_name_H-M   'P 1'
#
loop_
_entity.id
_entity.type
_entity.pdbx_description
1 polymer ?
#
loop_
_entity_poly.entity_id
_entity_poly.type
_entity_poly.pdbx_seq_one_letter_code
_entity_poly.pdbx_strand_id
1 'polypeptide(L)'
;MNKKNSFTREELIDCARGKLFGEGNAQLPLPNMLMFDRITKINLDGGSAGKGQIIAELDINEKLWFFACHFQGDPVMPGCLGLDAMWQLVGFFLGWTGAPGRGRALGAGQVKFTGQVTPKNKLVTYHIDVKRMMLRKLV
;
A
#
# COMPACT_ATOMS: atom_id res chain seq x y z
N MET A 1 23.78 6.60 5.61
CA MET A 1 23.25 5.39 4.94
C MET A 1 21.98 5.77 4.19
N ASN A 2 21.99 5.75 2.85
CA ASN A 2 20.77 5.97 2.08
C ASN A 2 19.87 4.74 2.24
N LYS A 3 18.71 4.91 2.90
CA LYS A 3 17.68 3.86 2.94
C LYS A 3 17.22 3.57 1.51
N LYS A 4 16.95 2.30 1.23
CA LYS A 4 16.34 1.87 -0.03
C LYS A 4 15.01 2.61 -0.24
N ASN A 5 14.80 3.14 -1.43
CA ASN A 5 13.73 4.08 -1.76
C ASN A 5 12.76 3.56 -2.85
N SER A 6 12.87 2.29 -3.23
CA SER A 6 11.96 1.57 -4.13
C SER A 6 12.00 0.09 -3.78
N PHE A 7 10.93 -0.66 -4.06
CA PHE A 7 10.80 -2.07 -3.69
C PHE A 7 10.11 -2.87 -4.80
N THR A 8 10.67 -4.03 -5.14
CA THR A 8 10.10 -4.94 -6.14
C THR A 8 9.02 -5.84 -5.53
N ARG A 9 8.22 -6.51 -6.37
CA ARG A 9 7.18 -7.45 -5.91
C ARG A 9 7.73 -8.52 -4.98
N GLU A 10 8.89 -9.08 -5.29
CA GLU A 10 9.55 -10.12 -4.48
C GLU A 10 9.87 -9.61 -3.07
N GLU A 11 10.35 -8.37 -2.97
CA GLU A 11 10.67 -7.75 -1.69
C GLU A 11 9.41 -7.41 -0.87
N LEU A 12 8.31 -7.05 -1.56
CA LEU A 12 7.01 -6.88 -0.91
C LEU A 12 6.45 -8.22 -0.40
N ILE A 13 6.68 -9.32 -1.12
CA ILE A 13 6.35 -10.67 -0.65
C ILE A 13 7.20 -11.05 0.56
N ASP A 14 8.48 -10.70 0.58
CA ASP A 14 9.34 -10.90 1.75
C ASP A 14 8.88 -10.05 2.94
N CYS A 15 8.42 -8.82 2.72
CA CYS A 15 7.75 -8.03 3.74
C CYS A 15 6.49 -8.74 4.28
N ALA A 16 5.66 -9.27 3.40
CA ALA A 16 4.45 -10.02 3.79
C ALA A 16 4.77 -11.30 4.57
N ARG A 17 5.94 -11.91 4.32
CA ARG A 17 6.46 -13.06 5.08
C ARG A 17 7.20 -12.68 6.37
N GLY A 18 7.28 -11.40 6.71
CA GLY A 18 7.98 -10.90 7.91
C GLY A 18 9.50 -10.91 7.82
N LYS A 19 10.06 -11.03 6.62
CA LYS A 19 11.51 -11.10 6.40
C LYS A 19 12.17 -9.74 6.20
N LEU A 20 11.39 -8.70 5.90
CA LEU A 20 11.93 -7.38 5.55
C LEU A 20 12.23 -6.49 6.76
N PHE A 21 11.30 -6.39 7.71
CA PHE A 21 11.44 -5.49 8.88
C PHE A 21 11.77 -6.22 10.18
N GLY A 22 11.98 -7.53 10.14
CA GLY A 22 12.26 -8.38 11.31
C GLY A 22 11.00 -8.86 12.03
N GLU A 23 11.19 -9.84 12.92
CA GLU A 23 10.12 -10.49 13.66
C GLU A 23 9.36 -9.49 14.56
N GLY A 24 8.02 -9.62 14.58
CA GLY A 24 7.15 -8.77 15.40
C GLY A 24 6.84 -7.38 14.83
N ASN A 25 7.46 -7.00 13.70
CA ASN A 25 7.30 -5.69 13.07
C ASN A 25 6.27 -5.70 11.94
N ALA A 26 6.16 -4.59 11.21
CA ALA A 26 5.18 -4.42 10.15
C ALA A 26 5.32 -5.51 9.08
N GLN A 27 4.18 -5.99 8.59
CA GLN A 27 4.08 -6.95 7.50
C GLN A 27 3.00 -6.45 6.54
N LEU A 28 3.22 -6.66 5.25
CA LEU A 28 2.16 -6.51 4.27
C LEU A 28 1.25 -7.75 4.27
N PRO A 29 0.01 -7.65 3.74
CA PRO A 29 -0.77 -8.84 3.45
C PRO A 29 -0.08 -9.69 2.38
N LEU A 30 -0.30 -11.01 2.42
CA LEU A 30 0.05 -11.89 1.30
C LEU A 30 -1.01 -11.78 0.19
N PRO A 31 -0.68 -12.15 -1.07
CA PRO A 31 -1.68 -12.43 -2.07
C PRO A 31 -2.72 -13.44 -1.52
N ASN A 32 -4.02 -13.23 -1.75
CA ASN A 32 -4.61 -12.31 -2.72
C ASN A 32 -4.97 -10.91 -2.18
N MET A 33 -4.53 -10.54 -0.97
CA MET A 33 -4.82 -9.24 -0.34
C MET A 33 -3.73 -8.17 -0.54
N LEU A 34 -2.55 -8.53 -1.06
CA LEU A 34 -1.53 -7.55 -1.44
C LEU A 34 -1.98 -6.74 -2.66
N MET A 35 -2.18 -5.42 -2.50
CA MET A 35 -2.86 -4.58 -3.51
C MET A 35 -1.95 -3.65 -4.32
N PHE A 36 -0.64 -3.93 -4.35
CA PHE A 36 0.33 -3.28 -5.24
C PHE A 36 1.49 -4.24 -5.54
N ASP A 37 2.09 -4.07 -6.71
CA ASP A 37 3.21 -4.88 -7.21
C ASP A 37 4.57 -4.29 -6.87
N ARG A 38 4.64 -2.97 -6.71
CA ARG A 38 5.92 -2.28 -6.49
C ARG A 38 5.72 -0.96 -5.78
N ILE A 39 6.75 -0.55 -5.04
CA ILE A 39 6.92 0.83 -4.56
C ILE A 39 7.98 1.46 -5.46
N THR A 40 7.61 2.45 -6.26
CA THR A 40 8.53 3.13 -7.17
C THR A 40 9.29 4.26 -6.48
N LYS A 41 8.72 4.84 -5.42
CA LYS A 41 9.36 5.88 -4.61
C LYS A 41 8.89 5.83 -3.16
N ILE A 42 9.81 5.92 -2.22
CA ILE A 42 9.55 6.19 -0.80
C ILE A 42 10.68 7.04 -0.20
N ASN A 43 10.33 8.11 0.50
CA ASN A 43 11.28 9.07 1.08
C ASN A 43 10.70 9.76 2.33
N LEU A 44 11.57 10.37 3.14
CA LEU A 44 11.19 11.08 4.38
C LEU A 44 10.85 12.57 4.15
N ASP A 45 11.06 13.06 2.93
CA ASP A 45 10.86 14.44 2.50
C ASP A 45 9.86 14.52 1.33
N GLY A 46 9.41 15.74 0.99
CA GLY A 46 8.36 15.92 -0.01
C GLY A 46 6.96 15.57 0.49
N GLY A 47 6.02 15.37 -0.45
CA GLY A 47 4.58 15.37 -0.18
C GLY A 47 4.06 16.75 0.21
N SER A 48 2.74 16.92 0.21
CA SER A 48 2.06 18.20 0.51
C SER A 48 2.41 18.83 1.88
N ALA A 49 2.88 18.04 2.85
CA ALA A 49 3.31 18.53 4.17
C ALA A 49 4.84 18.51 4.38
N GLY A 50 5.62 18.10 3.37
CA GLY A 50 7.07 17.97 3.50
C GLY A 50 7.52 16.88 4.49
N LYS A 51 6.68 15.89 4.80
CA LYS A 51 6.96 14.82 5.79
C LYS A 51 7.13 13.43 5.17
N GLY A 52 7.29 13.37 3.86
CA GLY A 52 7.50 12.13 3.12
C GLY A 52 6.37 11.82 2.15
N GLN A 53 6.70 11.01 1.14
CA GLN A 53 5.74 10.51 0.18
C GLN A 53 6.04 9.05 -0.19
N ILE A 54 5.02 8.39 -0.72
CA ILE A 54 5.10 7.03 -1.25
C ILE A 54 4.39 7.00 -2.58
N ILE A 55 5.03 6.43 -3.60
CA ILE A 55 4.43 6.13 -4.90
C ILE A 55 4.54 4.63 -5.12
N ALA A 56 3.41 3.99 -5.40
CA ALA A 56 3.33 2.56 -5.63
C ALA A 56 2.39 2.26 -6.79
N GLU A 57 2.51 1.06 -7.35
CA GLU A 57 1.79 0.68 -8.56
C GLU A 57 1.25 -0.74 -8.47
N LEU A 58 0.08 -0.96 -9.08
CA LEU A 58 -0.53 -2.26 -9.32
C LEU A 58 -0.78 -2.43 -10.82
N ASP A 59 -0.26 -3.48 -11.42
CA ASP A 59 -0.55 -3.83 -12.81
C ASP A 59 -1.96 -4.41 -12.91
N ILE A 60 -2.75 -3.86 -13.83
CA ILE A 60 -4.12 -4.32 -14.05
C ILE A 60 -4.17 -5.24 -15.26
N ASN A 61 -4.76 -6.41 -15.06
CA ASN A 61 -5.08 -7.36 -16.12
C ASN A 61 -6.39 -8.08 -15.79
N GLU A 62 -7.05 -8.60 -16.83
CA GLU A 62 -8.35 -9.27 -16.73
C GLU A 62 -8.36 -10.53 -15.85
N LYS A 63 -7.19 -11.10 -15.54
CA LYS A 63 -7.05 -12.31 -14.72
C LYS A 63 -6.97 -12.02 -13.22
N LEU A 64 -6.96 -10.75 -12.81
CA LEU A 64 -7.01 -10.41 -11.38
C LEU A 64 -8.30 -10.95 -10.77
N TRP A 65 -8.14 -11.69 -9.67
CA TRP A 65 -9.17 -12.56 -9.08
C TRP A 65 -10.50 -11.83 -8.82
N PHE A 66 -10.43 -10.56 -8.42
CA PHE A 66 -11.61 -9.80 -8.03
C PHE A 66 -12.51 -9.46 -9.21
N PHE A 67 -12.01 -9.40 -10.45
CA PHE A 67 -12.85 -9.12 -11.62
C PHE A 67 -13.82 -10.27 -11.93
N ALA A 68 -13.46 -11.51 -11.58
CA ALA A 68 -14.31 -12.67 -11.81
C ALA A 68 -15.53 -12.71 -10.88
N CYS A 69 -15.46 -12.04 -9.72
CA CYS A 69 -16.50 -12.08 -8.70
C CYS A 69 -17.14 -10.71 -8.38
N HIS A 70 -16.63 -9.62 -8.95
CA HIS A 70 -17.09 -8.26 -8.63
C HIS A 70 -17.20 -7.39 -9.89
N PHE A 71 -18.32 -7.41 -10.61
CA PHE A 71 -19.46 -8.33 -10.51
C PHE A 71 -19.51 -9.22 -11.76
N GLN A 72 -20.28 -10.31 -11.71
CA GLN A 72 -20.50 -11.13 -12.90
C GLN A 72 -21.21 -10.31 -13.98
N GLY A 73 -20.57 -10.15 -15.15
CA GLY A 73 -21.08 -9.35 -16.27
C GLY A 73 -20.79 -7.85 -16.19
N ASP A 74 -20.28 -7.35 -15.07
CA ASP A 74 -19.87 -5.95 -14.88
C ASP A 74 -18.58 -5.88 -14.03
N PRO A 75 -17.43 -6.29 -14.59
CA PRO A 75 -16.19 -6.44 -13.84
C PRO A 75 -15.57 -5.08 -13.48
N VAL A 76 -15.38 -4.85 -12.18
CA VAL A 76 -14.80 -3.64 -11.61
C VAL A 76 -14.00 -3.96 -10.35
N MET A 77 -12.81 -3.38 -10.20
CA MET A 77 -12.03 -3.54 -8.98
C MET A 77 -12.83 -3.03 -7.77
N PRO A 78 -12.95 -3.81 -6.68
CA PRO A 78 -13.58 -3.33 -5.47
C PRO A 78 -12.87 -2.08 -4.94
N GLY A 79 -13.58 -0.96 -4.82
CA GLY A 79 -13.00 0.31 -4.36
C GLY A 79 -12.37 0.20 -2.96
N CYS A 80 -12.87 -0.71 -2.12
CA CYS A 80 -12.29 -1.01 -0.81
C CYS A 80 -10.87 -1.59 -0.88
N LEU A 81 -10.52 -2.34 -1.94
CA LEU A 81 -9.17 -2.88 -2.12
C LEU A 81 -8.17 -1.78 -2.51
N GLY A 82 -8.61 -0.81 -3.31
CA GLY A 82 -7.81 0.38 -3.60
C GLY A 82 -7.58 1.24 -2.35
N LEU A 83 -8.59 1.35 -1.48
CA LEU A 83 -8.46 1.98 -0.17
C LEU A 83 -7.49 1.22 0.74
N ASP A 84 -7.57 -0.11 0.77
CA ASP A 84 -6.68 -0.94 1.59
C ASP A 84 -5.22 -0.83 1.13
N ALA A 85 -4.95 -0.73 -0.18
CA ALA A 85 -3.61 -0.45 -0.68
C ALA A 85 -2.99 0.81 -0.04
N MET A 86 -3.79 1.87 0.15
CA MET A 86 -3.33 3.09 0.81
C MET A 86 -2.97 2.85 2.29
N TRP A 87 -3.78 2.08 3.02
CA TRP A 87 -3.46 1.72 4.42
C TRP A 87 -2.23 0.81 4.52
N GLN A 88 -2.10 -0.16 3.62
CA GLN A 88 -0.92 -1.03 3.52
C GLN A 88 0.34 -0.20 3.31
N LEU A 89 0.33 0.80 2.41
CA LEU A 89 1.46 1.69 2.16
C LEU A 89 1.80 2.57 3.37
N VAL A 90 0.80 3.11 4.08
CA VAL A 90 1.03 3.85 5.33
C VAL A 90 1.67 2.96 6.39
N GLY A 91 1.20 1.72 6.56
CA GLY A 91 1.80 0.75 7.47
C GLY A 91 3.24 0.38 7.08
N PHE A 92 3.48 0.17 5.78
CA PHE A 92 4.81 -0.09 5.23
C PHE A 92 5.75 1.07 5.51
N PHE A 93 5.31 2.32 5.34
CA PHE A 93 6.11 3.51 5.64
C PHE A 93 6.59 3.53 7.08
N LEU A 94 5.72 3.22 8.04
CA LEU A 94 6.10 3.14 9.45
C LEU A 94 7.16 2.06 9.69
N GLY A 95 6.96 0.84 9.16
CA GLY A 95 7.98 -0.21 9.22
C GLY A 95 9.31 0.19 8.58
N TRP A 96 9.23 0.82 7.41
CA TRP A 96 10.38 1.34 6.67
C TRP A 96 11.12 2.45 7.44
N THR A 97 10.42 3.27 8.24
CA THR A 97 11.08 4.24 9.13
C THR A 97 11.86 3.57 10.26
N GLY A 98 11.61 2.29 10.55
CA GLY A 98 12.19 1.54 11.66
C GLY A 98 11.30 1.51 12.90
N ALA A 99 10.03 1.90 12.79
CA ALA A 99 9.09 1.82 13.91
C ALA A 99 8.77 0.34 14.21
N PRO A 100 8.85 -0.09 15.48
CA PRO A 100 8.55 -1.47 15.85
C PRO A 100 7.03 -1.72 15.90
N GLY A 101 6.65 -2.99 15.81
CA GLY A 101 5.27 -3.46 16.03
C GLY A 101 4.47 -3.76 14.76
N ARG A 102 3.33 -4.44 14.94
CA ARG A 102 2.45 -4.89 13.86
C ARG A 102 1.45 -3.80 13.45
N GLY A 103 1.28 -3.62 12.15
CA GLY A 103 0.36 -2.62 11.60
C GLY A 103 -1.12 -2.95 11.83
N ARG A 104 -1.91 -1.92 12.13
CA ARG A 104 -3.38 -1.94 12.11
C ARG A 104 -3.87 -0.62 11.51
N ALA A 105 -4.74 -0.69 10.51
CA ALA A 105 -5.40 0.50 9.98
C ALA A 105 -6.36 1.04 11.05
N LEU A 106 -6.35 2.36 11.24
CA LEU A 106 -7.22 3.05 12.22
C LEU A 106 -8.41 3.74 11.56
N GLY A 107 -8.49 3.73 10.23
CA GLY A 107 -9.57 4.33 9.45
C GLY A 107 -9.10 5.44 8.50
N ALA A 108 -10.05 6.18 7.99
CA ALA A 108 -9.85 7.33 7.11
C ALA A 108 -10.88 8.42 7.46
N GLY A 109 -10.50 9.69 7.31
CA GLY A 109 -11.42 10.80 7.61
C GLY A 109 -12.52 10.95 6.55
N GLN A 110 -12.13 11.04 5.28
CA GLN A 110 -13.06 11.11 4.15
C GLN A 110 -12.53 10.26 3.01
N VAL A 111 -13.41 9.49 2.38
CA VAL A 111 -13.11 8.70 1.18
C VAL A 111 -14.11 9.12 0.10
N LYS A 112 -13.62 9.31 -1.12
CA LYS A 112 -14.44 9.61 -2.29
C LYS A 112 -14.02 8.70 -3.44
N PHE A 113 -14.99 8.05 -4.07
CA PHE A 113 -14.79 7.32 -5.31
C PHE A 113 -15.49 8.09 -6.44
N THR A 114 -14.72 8.59 -7.41
CA THR A 114 -15.23 9.42 -8.52
C THR A 114 -15.01 8.76 -9.88
N GLY A 115 -14.53 7.52 -9.88
CA GLY A 115 -14.21 6.73 -11.06
C GLY A 115 -14.03 5.28 -10.67
N GLN A 116 -13.66 4.45 -11.65
CA GLN A 116 -13.59 3.01 -11.48
C GLN A 116 -12.40 2.41 -12.23
N VAL A 117 -11.96 1.24 -11.79
CA VAL A 117 -10.92 0.44 -12.45
C VAL A 117 -11.57 -0.79 -13.05
N THR A 118 -11.52 -0.90 -14.37
CA THR A 118 -12.07 -2.00 -15.17
C THR A 118 -10.93 -2.89 -15.70
N PRO A 119 -11.22 -4.07 -16.26
CA PRO A 119 -10.21 -4.92 -16.91
C PRO A 119 -9.46 -4.26 -18.07
N LYS A 120 -9.99 -3.15 -18.63
CA LYS A 120 -9.35 -2.40 -19.74
C LYS A 120 -8.21 -1.52 -19.26
N ASN A 121 -8.21 -1.11 -17.99
CA ASN A 121 -7.14 -0.33 -17.40
C ASN A 121 -5.83 -1.16 -17.36
N LYS A 122 -4.68 -0.48 -17.30
CA LYS A 122 -3.37 -1.14 -17.34
C LYS A 122 -2.56 -0.97 -16.07
N LEU A 123 -2.74 0.14 -15.38
CA LEU A 123 -1.96 0.51 -14.21
C LEU A 123 -2.84 1.30 -13.25
N VAL A 124 -2.75 0.97 -11.97
CA VAL A 124 -3.19 1.84 -10.87
C VAL A 124 -1.95 2.37 -10.19
N THR A 125 -1.90 3.68 -9.98
CA THR A 125 -0.82 4.33 -9.23
C THR A 125 -1.37 4.93 -7.94
N TYR A 126 -0.77 4.56 -6.82
CA TYR A 126 -1.09 5.08 -5.50
C TYR A 126 -0.11 6.17 -5.12
N HIS A 127 -0.61 7.36 -4.79
CA HIS A 127 0.19 8.47 -4.27
C HIS A 127 -0.21 8.75 -2.82
N ILE A 128 0.72 8.57 -1.89
CA ILE A 128 0.52 8.83 -0.47
C ILE A 128 1.41 10.00 -0.05
N ASP A 129 0.78 11.04 0.47
CA ASP A 129 1.46 12.14 1.14
C ASP A 129 1.36 11.96 2.65
N VAL A 130 2.50 11.86 3.32
CA VAL A 130 2.53 11.76 4.78
C VAL A 130 2.31 13.16 5.35
N LYS A 131 1.21 13.33 6.08
CA LYS A 131 0.90 14.61 6.75
C LYS A 131 1.61 14.76 8.09
N ARG A 132 1.63 13.68 8.88
CA ARG A 132 2.19 13.64 10.23
C ARG A 132 2.50 12.20 10.64
N MET A 133 3.65 12.00 11.28
CA MET A 133 4.04 10.73 11.90
C MET A 133 4.21 10.95 13.41
N MET A 134 3.70 10.02 14.22
CA MET A 134 3.79 10.07 15.68
C MET A 134 4.39 8.77 16.20
N LEU A 135 5.64 8.84 16.65
CA LEU A 135 6.32 7.72 17.33
C LEU A 135 6.05 7.86 18.83
N ARG A 136 4.94 7.29 19.29
CA ARG A 136 4.59 7.23 20.72
C ARG A 136 4.40 5.78 21.14
N LYS A 137 4.77 5.45 22.38
CA LYS A 137 4.25 4.26 23.02
C LYS A 137 2.74 4.46 23.20
N LEU A 138 1.94 3.52 22.71
CA LEU A 138 0.57 3.36 23.20
C LEU A 138 0.73 2.92 24.66
N VAL A 139 0.37 3.81 25.59
CA VAL A 139 0.22 3.48 27.01
C VAL A 139 -1.18 2.94 27.19
#